data_AF-A0A3M1BEV8-F1
#
_entry.id   AF-A0A3M1BEV8-F1
#
_cell.length_a   1.000
_cell.length_b   1.000
_cell.length_c   1.000
_cell.angle_alpha   90.00
_cell.angle_beta   90.00
_cell.angle_gamma   90.00
#
_symmetry.space_group_name_H-M   'P 1'
#
loop_
_entity.id
_entity.type
_entity.pdbx_description
1 polymer ?
#
loop_
_entity_poly.entity_id
_entity_poly.type
_entity_poly.pdbx_seq_one_letter_code
_entity_poly.pdbx_strand_id
1 'polypeptide(L)'
;ATARIDPFMEVPTLSLICDIVDPITKEPYSRDPRNIAKKAELYMKSTGIADTAYFGPEAEFFILDDVRYASEPHRSFYAIDSREGHWNTGREENPNLGYKPRYKEGYFPVSPSDSLQDIRSEMILTMQRVGIGVEKHHHEVATAGQAEIDIRYAPLLACADALMWYKYIVKNVAKRHNKTATFMPKPLFGDNGSGMHVHQSLWKGGQPLFAGEGYGGMSQTALYYIGGILRHAPALCALVAPTVNSYKRLVPGFEAPVNLAYSSRNRSAAVRIPMYSPTEKAKRIEVRFPDPSCNGYLAFSAMLMAGLDGIQNKIDPGDPLDKDIYALSPEELVDVPSLPASLDAALDALEKDHVFLLKGDVFTRDAIETWIEYKREREVNPLRLRPHPYEFTLYFDI
;
A
#
# COMPACT_ATOMS: atom_id res chain seq x y z
N ALA A 1 -20.01 -7.54 -10.70
CA ALA A 1 -20.75 -8.20 -9.61
C ALA A 1 -19.75 -8.73 -8.59
N THR A 2 -20.00 -8.56 -7.28
CA THR A 2 -19.07 -8.91 -6.18
C THR A 2 -19.29 -10.32 -5.63
N ALA A 3 -20.37 -10.99 -6.04
CA ALA A 3 -20.73 -12.32 -5.59
C ALA A 3 -19.72 -13.38 -6.06
N ARG A 4 -19.09 -14.10 -5.13
CA ARG A 4 -18.13 -15.18 -5.40
C ARG A 4 -18.42 -16.37 -4.48
N ILE A 5 -18.25 -17.59 -4.99
CA ILE A 5 -18.25 -18.78 -4.15
C ILE A 5 -17.01 -18.75 -3.26
N ASP A 6 -17.20 -18.85 -1.96
CA ASP A 6 -16.12 -18.80 -0.99
C ASP A 6 -15.28 -20.09 -1.07
N PRO A 7 -13.95 -20.00 -1.29
CA PRO A 7 -13.11 -21.18 -1.47
C PRO A 7 -12.66 -21.81 -0.13
N PHE A 8 -13.04 -21.22 1.01
CA PHE A 8 -12.58 -21.62 2.33
C PHE A 8 -13.62 -22.36 3.17
N MET A 9 -14.90 -22.07 2.96
CA MET A 9 -16.00 -22.65 3.74
C MET A 9 -16.23 -24.13 3.40
N GLU A 10 -16.41 -24.95 4.43
CA GLU A 10 -16.80 -26.36 4.28
C GLU A 10 -18.19 -26.49 3.65
N VAL A 11 -19.14 -25.68 4.13
CA VAL A 11 -20.48 -25.56 3.54
C VAL A 11 -20.40 -24.59 2.35
N PRO A 12 -20.89 -24.95 1.14
CA PRO A 12 -20.92 -24.06 0.00
C PRO A 12 -21.54 -22.70 0.36
N THR A 13 -20.72 -21.66 0.29
CA THR A 13 -21.07 -20.32 0.74
C THR A 13 -20.88 -19.32 -0.40
N LEU A 14 -21.85 -18.43 -0.59
CA LEU A 14 -21.75 -17.31 -1.52
C LEU A 14 -21.43 -16.03 -0.73
N SER A 15 -20.28 -15.44 -0.99
CA SER A 15 -19.82 -14.20 -0.36
C SER A 15 -20.14 -13.01 -1.27
N LEU A 16 -20.72 -11.94 -0.69
CA LEU A 16 -21.06 -10.70 -1.40
C LEU A 16 -20.46 -9.50 -0.67
N ILE A 17 -19.87 -8.58 -1.43
CA ILE A 17 -19.47 -7.27 -0.92
C ILE A 17 -20.65 -6.31 -1.14
N CYS A 18 -21.11 -5.68 -0.06
CA CYS A 18 -22.28 -4.81 -0.03
C CYS A 18 -21.89 -3.36 0.28
N ASP A 19 -22.80 -2.45 -0.08
CA ASP A 19 -22.73 -1.04 0.30
C ASP A 19 -23.64 -0.79 1.50
N ILE A 20 -23.35 0.28 2.25
CA ILE A 20 -24.16 0.70 3.39
C ILE A 20 -25.12 1.81 2.93
N VAL A 21 -26.38 1.70 3.31
CA VAL A 21 -27.41 2.71 3.07
C VAL A 21 -28.10 3.09 4.37
N ASP A 22 -28.62 4.31 4.44
CA ASP A 22 -29.49 4.72 5.55
C ASP A 22 -30.76 3.85 5.59
N PRO A 23 -31.18 3.32 6.76
CA PRO A 23 -32.31 2.42 6.84
C PRO A 23 -33.65 3.08 6.54
N ILE A 24 -33.77 4.41 6.67
CA ILE A 24 -34.99 5.17 6.46
C ILE A 24 -35.01 5.76 5.04
N THR A 25 -34.01 6.57 4.68
CA THR A 25 -33.99 7.28 3.39
C THR A 25 -33.54 6.41 2.23
N LYS A 26 -32.85 5.29 2.53
CA LYS A 26 -32.16 4.42 1.54
C LYS A 26 -31.03 5.10 0.77
N GLU A 27 -30.65 6.30 1.18
CA GLU A 27 -29.53 7.02 0.58
C GLU A 27 -28.19 6.34 0.90
N PRO A 28 -27.22 6.35 -0.03
CA PRO A 28 -25.89 5.81 0.22
C PRO A 28 -25.20 6.50 1.39
N TYR A 29 -24.64 5.70 2.31
CA TYR A 29 -23.99 6.23 3.49
C TYR A 29 -22.68 6.97 3.14
N SER A 30 -22.50 8.18 3.67
CA SER A 30 -21.35 9.06 3.34
C SER A 30 -20.00 8.45 3.72
N ARG A 31 -19.97 7.69 4.83
CA ARG A 31 -18.76 7.08 5.39
C ARG A 31 -18.53 5.63 4.95
N ASP A 32 -19.37 5.09 4.06
CA ASP A 32 -19.08 3.79 3.43
C ASP A 32 -17.90 3.94 2.47
N PRO A 33 -16.76 3.26 2.72
CA PRO A 33 -15.60 3.35 1.84
C PRO A 33 -15.91 2.96 0.40
N ARG A 34 -16.80 1.99 0.21
CA ARG A 34 -17.16 1.50 -1.13
C ARG A 34 -18.02 2.52 -1.88
N ASN A 35 -18.88 3.24 -1.18
CA ASN A 35 -19.61 4.38 -1.73
C ASN A 35 -18.66 5.54 -2.10
N ILE A 36 -17.66 5.84 -1.29
CA ILE A 36 -16.63 6.85 -1.62
C ILE A 36 -15.91 6.49 -2.93
N ALA A 37 -15.52 5.21 -3.12
CA ALA A 37 -14.93 4.73 -4.37
C ALA A 37 -15.84 4.92 -5.60
N LYS A 38 -17.14 4.64 -5.46
CA LYS A 38 -18.11 4.90 -6.54
C LYS A 38 -18.22 6.39 -6.86
N LYS A 39 -18.32 7.23 -5.83
CA LYS A 39 -18.38 8.69 -6.01
C LYS A 39 -17.12 9.21 -6.69
N ALA A 40 -15.94 8.67 -6.38
CA ALA A 40 -14.69 9.06 -7.05
C ALA A 40 -14.72 8.75 -8.56
N GLU A 41 -15.17 7.54 -8.95
CA GLU A 41 -15.33 7.19 -10.37
C GLU A 41 -16.37 8.07 -11.07
N LEU A 42 -17.49 8.38 -10.41
CA LEU A 42 -18.54 9.24 -10.95
C LEU A 42 -18.07 10.68 -11.11
N TYR A 43 -17.36 11.22 -10.11
CA TYR A 43 -16.79 12.57 -10.16
C TYR A 43 -15.78 12.69 -11.29
N MET A 44 -14.86 11.73 -11.43
CA MET A 44 -13.93 11.70 -12.57
C MET A 44 -14.68 11.78 -13.90
N LYS A 45 -15.72 10.96 -14.09
CA LYS A 45 -16.55 10.99 -15.30
C LYS A 45 -17.22 12.36 -15.49
N SER A 46 -17.76 12.96 -14.44
CA SER A 46 -18.42 14.27 -14.52
C SER A 46 -17.46 15.41 -14.85
N THR A 47 -16.16 15.29 -14.53
CA THR A 47 -15.16 16.28 -14.96
C THR A 47 -14.88 16.26 -16.46
N GLY A 48 -15.25 15.18 -17.16
CA GLY A 48 -14.92 14.97 -18.57
C GLY A 48 -13.43 14.69 -18.85
N ILE A 49 -12.57 14.58 -17.83
CA ILE A 49 -11.14 14.28 -17.98
C ILE A 49 -10.93 12.85 -18.50
N ALA A 50 -11.60 11.87 -17.87
CA ALA A 50 -11.47 10.44 -18.16
C ALA A 50 -12.79 9.73 -17.88
N ASP A 51 -12.99 8.54 -18.48
CA ASP A 51 -14.13 7.67 -18.16
C ASP A 51 -13.74 6.46 -17.30
N THR A 52 -12.45 6.12 -17.26
CA THR A 52 -11.92 4.98 -16.51
C THR A 52 -10.58 5.33 -15.86
N ALA A 53 -10.44 5.02 -14.58
CA ALA A 53 -9.16 5.04 -13.87
C ALA A 53 -8.80 3.60 -13.48
N TYR A 54 -7.69 3.09 -14.01
CA TYR A 54 -7.19 1.76 -13.67
C TYR A 54 -6.20 1.85 -12.53
N PHE A 55 -6.35 0.93 -11.58
CA PHE A 55 -5.48 0.75 -10.42
C PHE A 55 -4.90 -0.66 -10.43
N GLY A 56 -3.62 -0.80 -10.12
CA GLY A 56 -2.92 -2.08 -9.96
C GLY A 56 -2.01 -2.05 -8.73
N PRO A 57 -2.48 -2.53 -7.56
CA PRO A 57 -1.69 -2.56 -6.33
C PRO A 57 -0.79 -3.81 -6.27
N GLU A 58 0.48 -3.62 -5.91
CA GLU A 58 1.44 -4.67 -5.56
C GLU A 58 1.50 -4.77 -4.03
N ALA A 59 0.57 -5.51 -3.41
CA ALA A 59 0.45 -5.58 -1.96
C ALA A 59 1.34 -6.69 -1.39
N GLU A 60 2.51 -6.32 -0.91
CA GLU A 60 3.48 -7.22 -0.26
C GLU A 60 2.95 -7.72 1.10
N PHE A 61 3.44 -8.87 1.56
CA PHE A 61 3.06 -9.47 2.84
C PHE A 61 4.16 -10.37 3.38
N PHE A 62 4.03 -10.78 4.65
CA PHE A 62 4.88 -11.81 5.26
C PHE A 62 4.04 -13.06 5.58
N ILE A 63 4.63 -14.24 5.39
CA ILE A 63 4.11 -15.52 5.86
C ILE A 63 5.01 -16.02 7.00
N LEU A 64 4.46 -15.99 8.22
CA LEU A 64 5.16 -16.33 9.46
C LEU A 64 4.67 -17.68 10.02
N ASP A 65 5.49 -18.31 10.83
CA ASP A 65 5.13 -19.53 11.57
C ASP A 65 4.53 -19.23 12.95
N ASP A 66 5.01 -18.18 13.63
CA ASP A 66 4.55 -17.78 14.97
C ASP A 66 4.47 -16.26 15.11
N VAL A 67 3.53 -15.80 15.94
CA VAL A 67 3.47 -14.40 16.40
C VAL A 67 2.90 -14.35 17.82
N ARG A 68 3.62 -13.67 18.72
CA ARG A 68 3.24 -13.46 20.13
C ARG A 68 3.48 -12.01 20.52
N TYR A 69 2.56 -11.41 21.26
CA TYR A 69 2.69 -10.02 21.72
C TYR A 69 1.90 -9.79 23.01
N ALA A 70 2.32 -8.82 23.82
CA ALA A 70 1.58 -8.35 24.99
C ALA A 70 1.84 -6.86 25.25
N SER A 71 0.87 -6.20 25.87
CA SER A 71 0.97 -4.80 26.34
C SER A 71 0.27 -4.69 27.69
N GLU A 72 1.04 -4.88 28.75
CA GLU A 72 0.61 -4.92 30.15
C GLU A 72 1.35 -3.84 30.95
N PRO A 73 0.83 -3.43 32.13
CA PRO A 73 1.46 -2.37 32.94
C PRO A 73 2.93 -2.60 33.30
N HIS A 74 3.37 -3.86 33.36
CA HIS A 74 4.73 -4.25 33.76
C HIS A 74 5.51 -4.98 32.65
N ARG A 75 4.92 -5.18 31.47
CA ARG A 75 5.50 -5.98 30.40
C ARG A 75 4.96 -5.57 29.02
N SER A 76 5.85 -5.31 28.08
CA SER A 76 5.52 -5.11 26.68
C SER A 76 6.50 -5.88 25.81
N PHE A 77 6.00 -6.69 24.88
CA PHE A 77 6.85 -7.39 23.92
C PHE A 77 6.08 -7.73 22.65
N TYR A 78 6.83 -7.98 21.58
CA TYR A 78 6.38 -8.74 20.43
C TYR A 78 7.49 -9.72 20.04
N ALA A 79 7.11 -10.85 19.45
CA ALA A 79 8.01 -11.83 18.88
C ALA A 79 7.32 -12.42 17.65
N ILE A 80 8.01 -12.42 16.53
CA ILE A 80 7.61 -13.13 15.31
C ILE A 80 8.61 -14.22 15.04
N ASP A 81 8.18 -15.29 14.38
CA ASP A 81 9.11 -16.33 13.94
C ASP A 81 8.75 -16.91 12.58
N SER A 82 9.77 -17.36 11.88
CA SER A 82 9.66 -18.05 10.59
C SER A 82 10.83 -19.02 10.43
N ARG A 83 10.56 -20.19 9.85
CA ARG A 83 11.58 -21.17 9.48
C ARG A 83 12.63 -20.60 8.52
N GLU A 84 12.24 -19.65 7.69
CA GLU A 84 13.15 -18.91 6.79
C GLU A 84 13.92 -17.80 7.49
N GLY A 85 13.52 -17.39 8.70
CA GLY A 85 14.13 -16.29 9.43
C GLY A 85 15.62 -16.51 9.66
N HIS A 86 16.46 -15.57 9.21
CA HIS A 86 17.91 -15.68 9.32
C HIS A 86 18.41 -15.85 10.78
N TRP A 87 17.66 -15.30 11.75
CA TRP A 87 17.93 -15.46 13.18
C TRP A 87 17.87 -16.92 13.67
N ASN A 88 17.28 -17.83 12.89
CA ASN A 88 17.20 -19.27 13.21
C ASN A 88 18.33 -20.11 12.61
N THR A 89 19.35 -19.51 12.00
CA THR A 89 20.48 -20.27 11.40
C THR A 89 21.21 -21.16 12.40
N GLY A 90 21.31 -20.74 13.66
CA GLY A 90 21.88 -21.53 14.76
C GLY A 90 20.86 -22.31 15.60
N ARG A 91 19.57 -22.30 15.24
CA ARG A 91 18.52 -22.98 16.02
C ARG A 91 18.62 -24.49 15.84
N GLU A 92 18.49 -25.24 16.93
CA GLU A 92 18.39 -26.69 16.90
C GLU A 92 16.99 -27.11 16.41
N GLU A 93 16.91 -27.64 15.17
CA GLU A 93 15.65 -28.05 14.52
C GLU A 93 15.56 -29.57 14.26
N ASN A 94 16.63 -30.33 14.54
CA ASN A 94 16.68 -31.79 14.48
C ASN A 94 16.12 -32.45 13.19
N PRO A 95 16.75 -32.27 12.00
CA PRO A 95 17.93 -31.44 11.72
C PRO A 95 17.57 -30.02 11.25
N ASN A 96 18.49 -29.06 11.46
CA ASN A 96 18.44 -27.77 10.77
C ASN A 96 19.14 -27.90 9.42
N LEU A 97 18.37 -27.82 8.33
CA LEU A 97 18.87 -28.04 6.96
C LEU A 97 19.47 -26.78 6.33
N GLY A 98 19.56 -25.66 7.05
CA GLY A 98 20.06 -24.39 6.52
C GLY A 98 19.04 -23.72 5.60
N TYR A 99 19.51 -23.12 4.49
CA TYR A 99 18.69 -22.43 3.48
C TYR A 99 17.75 -21.35 4.02
N LYS A 100 18.23 -20.58 5.01
CA LYS A 100 17.51 -19.43 5.59
C LYS A 100 18.01 -18.14 4.93
N PRO A 101 17.21 -17.47 4.07
CA PRO A 101 17.64 -16.27 3.35
C PRO A 101 18.22 -15.23 4.31
N ARG A 102 19.34 -14.59 3.93
CA ARG A 102 19.91 -13.50 4.73
C ARG A 102 19.00 -12.29 4.68
N TYR A 103 19.22 -11.37 5.62
CA TYR A 103 18.57 -10.06 5.59
C TYR A 103 18.79 -9.40 4.22
N LYS A 104 17.71 -8.90 3.61
CA LYS A 104 17.72 -8.25 2.29
C LYS A 104 18.16 -9.13 1.11
N GLU A 105 18.24 -10.46 1.26
CA GLU A 105 18.66 -11.40 0.20
C GLU A 105 17.54 -12.38 -0.21
N GLY A 106 16.27 -12.08 0.11
CA GLY A 106 15.11 -12.90 -0.24
C GLY A 106 14.62 -12.77 -1.68
N TYR A 107 15.12 -11.79 -2.46
CA TYR A 107 14.66 -11.50 -3.82
C TYR A 107 15.68 -11.96 -4.86
N PHE A 108 15.50 -13.06 -5.61
CA PHE A 108 14.48 -14.11 -5.48
C PHE A 108 15.14 -15.49 -5.66
N PRO A 109 15.97 -15.95 -4.71
CA PRO A 109 16.66 -17.23 -4.86
C PRO A 109 15.64 -18.37 -5.05
N VAL A 110 16.00 -19.35 -5.88
CA VAL A 110 15.17 -20.53 -6.11
C VAL A 110 15.15 -21.44 -4.88
N SER A 111 14.22 -22.40 -4.87
CA SER A 111 14.22 -23.52 -3.92
C SER A 111 15.58 -24.22 -3.88
N PRO A 112 16.09 -24.65 -2.69
CA PRO A 112 15.37 -24.73 -1.42
C PRO A 112 15.47 -23.49 -0.51
N SER A 113 16.11 -22.39 -0.93
CA SER A 113 16.13 -21.13 -0.14
C SER A 113 14.74 -20.49 -0.04
N ASP A 114 13.96 -20.55 -1.12
CA ASP A 114 12.54 -20.20 -1.11
C ASP A 114 11.72 -21.46 -0.77
N SER A 115 11.16 -21.47 0.44
CA SER A 115 10.36 -22.58 0.98
C SER A 115 8.85 -22.35 0.82
N LEU A 116 8.43 -21.22 0.25
CA LEU A 116 7.04 -20.76 0.23
C LEU A 116 6.43 -20.78 -1.17
N GLN A 117 7.14 -21.27 -2.18
CA GLN A 117 6.66 -21.31 -3.57
C GLN A 117 5.31 -22.02 -3.72
N ASP A 118 5.11 -23.18 -3.08
CA ASP A 118 3.86 -23.95 -3.18
C ASP A 118 2.68 -23.21 -2.50
N ILE A 119 2.94 -22.56 -1.35
CA ILE A 119 1.93 -21.76 -0.66
C ILE A 119 1.52 -20.57 -1.54
N ARG A 120 2.49 -19.86 -2.15
CA ARG A 120 2.18 -18.78 -3.09
C ARG A 120 1.43 -19.31 -4.33
N SER A 121 1.78 -20.50 -4.81
CA SER A 121 1.08 -21.15 -5.92
C SER A 121 -0.40 -21.46 -5.58
N GLU A 122 -0.69 -21.93 -4.36
CA GLU A 122 -2.07 -22.12 -3.92
C GLU A 122 -2.83 -20.78 -3.80
N MET A 123 -2.17 -19.73 -3.29
CA MET A 123 -2.77 -18.40 -3.22
C MET A 123 -3.21 -17.92 -4.60
N ILE A 124 -2.34 -17.99 -5.63
CA ILE A 124 -2.69 -17.55 -6.98
C ILE A 124 -3.81 -18.39 -7.61
N LEU A 125 -3.79 -19.72 -7.44
CA LEU A 125 -4.82 -20.60 -7.98
C LEU A 125 -6.17 -20.34 -7.29
N THR A 126 -6.16 -19.97 -6.02
CA THR A 126 -7.36 -19.58 -5.27
C THR A 126 -7.90 -18.22 -5.73
N MET A 127 -7.03 -17.24 -5.98
CA MET A 127 -7.41 -15.95 -6.56
C MET A 127 -8.05 -16.11 -7.94
N GLN A 128 -7.48 -16.94 -8.80
CA GLN A 128 -8.03 -17.23 -10.13
C GLN A 128 -9.41 -17.89 -10.05
N ARG A 129 -9.63 -18.82 -9.10
CA ARG A 129 -10.95 -19.45 -8.86
C ARG A 129 -12.04 -18.45 -8.48
N VAL A 130 -11.71 -17.36 -7.79
CA VAL A 130 -12.65 -16.27 -7.48
C VAL A 130 -12.64 -15.16 -8.54
N GLY A 131 -12.00 -15.38 -9.69
CA GLY A 131 -12.01 -14.47 -10.83
C GLY A 131 -11.09 -13.25 -10.69
N ILE A 132 -10.04 -13.34 -9.87
CA ILE A 132 -8.97 -12.33 -9.82
C ILE A 132 -7.85 -12.76 -10.76
N GLY A 133 -7.55 -11.91 -11.75
CA GLY A 133 -6.40 -12.12 -12.62
C GLY A 133 -5.10 -11.88 -11.86
N VAL A 134 -4.12 -12.76 -12.05
CA VAL A 134 -2.78 -12.67 -11.44
C VAL A 134 -1.75 -12.59 -12.55
N GLU A 135 -0.73 -11.76 -12.38
CA GLU A 135 0.35 -11.55 -13.34
C GLU A 135 1.61 -12.37 -12.96
N LYS A 136 2.08 -12.26 -11.72
CA LYS A 136 3.25 -12.99 -11.19
C LYS A 136 3.17 -13.16 -9.67
N HIS A 137 4.03 -14.01 -9.14
CA HIS A 137 4.31 -14.09 -7.70
C HIS A 137 5.81 -14.34 -7.49
N HIS A 138 6.36 -13.85 -6.38
CA HIS A 138 7.75 -14.10 -5.98
C HIS A 138 7.92 -13.98 -4.47
N HIS A 139 9.06 -14.48 -3.99
CA HIS A 139 9.58 -14.13 -2.68
C HIS A 139 10.14 -12.70 -2.76
N GLU A 140 9.91 -11.92 -1.71
CA GLU A 140 10.34 -10.52 -1.62
C GLU A 140 11.68 -10.37 -0.90
N VAL A 141 12.16 -9.13 -0.77
CA VAL A 141 13.53 -8.83 -0.33
C VAL A 141 13.88 -9.30 1.09
N ALA A 142 12.96 -9.18 2.06
CA ALA A 142 13.25 -9.50 3.45
C ALA A 142 13.31 -11.01 3.71
N THR A 143 14.08 -11.40 4.72
CA THR A 143 14.01 -12.75 5.29
C THR A 143 12.61 -13.02 5.89
N ALA A 144 12.40 -14.24 6.39
CA ALA A 144 11.19 -14.64 7.10
C ALA A 144 9.89 -14.56 6.27
N GLY A 145 9.95 -14.97 5.01
CA GLY A 145 8.78 -15.25 4.19
C GLY A 145 8.05 -14.03 3.65
N GLN A 146 8.78 -12.95 3.33
CA GLN A 146 8.18 -11.85 2.58
C GLN A 146 7.80 -12.33 1.18
N ALA A 147 6.65 -11.91 0.69
CA ALA A 147 6.11 -12.30 -0.60
C ALA A 147 5.31 -11.18 -1.26
N GLU A 148 5.23 -11.25 -2.58
CA GLU A 148 4.40 -10.40 -3.43
C GLU A 148 3.66 -11.27 -4.44
N ILE A 149 2.39 -10.92 -4.69
CA ILE A 149 1.57 -11.48 -5.75
C ILE A 149 0.91 -10.30 -6.46
N ASP A 150 1.19 -10.17 -7.75
CA ASP A 150 0.66 -9.09 -8.56
C ASP A 150 -0.70 -9.46 -9.12
N ILE A 151 -1.72 -8.72 -8.70
CA ILE A 151 -3.04 -8.82 -9.30
C ILE A 151 -3.13 -7.91 -10.51
N ARG A 152 -3.80 -8.39 -11.56
CA ARG A 152 -4.05 -7.61 -12.76
C ARG A 152 -4.86 -6.36 -12.41
N TYR A 153 -4.44 -5.23 -12.95
CA TYR A 153 -5.14 -3.96 -12.74
C TYR A 153 -6.62 -4.03 -13.14
N ALA A 154 -7.43 -3.20 -12.50
CA ALA A 154 -8.86 -3.09 -12.77
C ALA A 154 -9.35 -1.65 -12.52
N PRO A 155 -10.57 -1.27 -12.98
CA PRO A 155 -11.16 0.00 -12.60
C PRO A 155 -11.20 0.17 -11.07
N LEU A 156 -11.05 1.39 -10.58
CA LEU A 156 -10.86 1.75 -9.16
C LEU A 156 -11.69 0.90 -8.20
N LEU A 157 -13.02 0.87 -8.34
CA LEU A 157 -13.90 0.14 -7.42
C LEU A 157 -13.65 -1.38 -7.48
N ALA A 158 -13.54 -1.92 -8.68
CA ALA A 158 -13.32 -3.35 -8.90
C ALA A 158 -11.94 -3.79 -8.39
N CYS A 159 -10.94 -2.93 -8.52
CA CYS A 159 -9.60 -3.17 -7.98
C CYS A 159 -9.60 -3.16 -6.45
N ALA A 160 -10.32 -2.22 -5.82
CA ALA A 160 -10.47 -2.19 -4.37
C ALA A 160 -11.20 -3.44 -3.83
N ASP A 161 -12.26 -3.89 -4.51
CA ASP A 161 -12.93 -5.16 -4.23
C ASP A 161 -11.97 -6.35 -4.35
N ALA A 162 -11.13 -6.38 -5.39
CA ALA A 162 -10.12 -7.42 -5.60
C ALA A 162 -9.04 -7.43 -4.50
N LEU A 163 -8.59 -6.26 -4.04
CA LEU A 163 -7.61 -6.14 -2.95
C LEU A 163 -8.16 -6.70 -1.62
N MET A 164 -9.46 -6.57 -1.35
CA MET A 164 -10.08 -7.17 -0.15
C MET A 164 -10.08 -8.70 -0.23
N TRP A 165 -10.47 -9.25 -1.38
CA TRP A 165 -10.38 -10.69 -1.64
C TRP A 165 -8.95 -11.21 -1.59
N TYR A 166 -8.00 -10.46 -2.13
CA TYR A 166 -6.58 -10.76 -2.08
C TYR A 166 -6.09 -10.97 -0.65
N LYS A 167 -6.33 -9.98 0.24
CA LYS A 167 -5.94 -10.07 1.66
C LYS A 167 -6.64 -11.23 2.37
N TYR A 168 -7.92 -11.47 2.05
CA TYR A 168 -8.68 -12.59 2.59
C TYR A 168 -8.09 -13.95 2.18
N ILE A 169 -7.76 -14.12 0.90
CA ILE A 169 -7.21 -15.36 0.35
C ILE A 169 -5.82 -15.64 0.91
N VAL A 170 -4.92 -14.64 0.91
CA VAL A 170 -3.56 -14.78 1.44
C VAL A 170 -3.60 -15.25 2.90
N LYS A 171 -4.44 -14.63 3.73
CA LYS A 171 -4.58 -15.00 5.15
C LYS A 171 -5.14 -16.41 5.36
N ASN A 172 -6.17 -16.80 4.61
CA ASN A 172 -6.79 -18.11 4.78
C ASN A 172 -5.95 -19.25 4.19
N VAL A 173 -5.26 -19.04 3.07
CA VAL A 173 -4.31 -20.02 2.55
C VAL A 173 -3.16 -20.19 3.53
N ALA A 174 -2.55 -19.10 4.04
CA ALA A 174 -1.53 -19.21 5.08
C ALA A 174 -2.04 -20.00 6.30
N LYS A 175 -3.27 -19.73 6.76
CA LYS A 175 -3.87 -20.45 7.89
C LYS A 175 -4.06 -21.95 7.62
N ARG A 176 -4.46 -22.35 6.41
CA ARG A 176 -4.57 -23.77 6.00
C ARG A 176 -3.23 -24.50 6.06
N HIS A 177 -2.13 -23.78 5.84
CA HIS A 177 -0.76 -24.30 5.95
C HIS A 177 -0.17 -24.19 7.36
N ASN A 178 -1.01 -23.97 8.40
CA ASN A 178 -0.58 -23.72 9.78
C ASN A 178 0.40 -22.56 9.94
N LYS A 179 0.27 -21.54 9.09
CA LYS A 179 1.04 -20.29 9.12
C LYS A 179 0.12 -19.11 9.40
N THR A 180 0.69 -17.93 9.56
CA THR A 180 -0.04 -16.68 9.68
C THR A 180 0.52 -15.65 8.72
N ALA A 181 -0.35 -15.00 7.93
CA ALA A 181 0.07 -13.94 7.02
C ALA A 181 -0.22 -12.57 7.62
N THR A 182 0.72 -11.63 7.48
CA THR A 182 0.55 -10.23 7.87
C THR A 182 0.86 -9.28 6.73
N PHE A 183 0.06 -8.23 6.66
CA PHE A 183 0.15 -7.13 5.70
C PHE A 183 0.68 -5.85 6.36
N MET A 184 1.21 -5.96 7.59
CA MET A 184 1.68 -4.81 8.34
C MET A 184 2.91 -4.19 7.65
N PRO A 185 3.06 -2.87 7.63
CA PRO A 185 4.12 -2.22 6.85
C PRO A 185 5.53 -2.57 7.29
N LYS A 186 5.76 -2.82 8.58
CA LYS A 186 7.09 -3.11 9.12
C LYS A 186 7.02 -4.12 10.27
N PRO A 187 6.93 -5.43 9.98
CA PRO A 187 6.95 -6.49 11.00
C PRO A 187 8.37 -6.74 11.55
N LEU A 188 9.40 -6.54 10.72
CA LEU A 188 10.79 -6.85 11.04
C LEU A 188 11.65 -5.57 11.03
N PHE A 189 12.33 -5.31 12.14
CA PHE A 189 13.33 -4.24 12.24
C PHE A 189 14.61 -4.66 11.51
N GLY A 190 15.23 -3.73 10.77
CA GLY A 190 16.49 -3.98 10.07
C GLY A 190 16.39 -4.68 8.72
N ASP A 191 15.20 -5.07 8.27
CA ASP A 191 14.96 -5.65 6.94
C ASP A 191 13.86 -4.91 6.18
N ASN A 192 13.56 -5.28 4.93
CA ASN A 192 12.52 -4.63 4.12
C ASN A 192 11.12 -4.74 4.78
N GLY A 193 10.27 -3.74 4.52
CA GLY A 193 8.88 -3.71 4.98
C GLY A 193 7.92 -3.98 3.83
N SER A 194 6.64 -4.22 4.14
CA SER A 194 5.61 -4.46 3.13
C SER A 194 5.04 -3.16 2.55
N GLY A 195 5.31 -2.90 1.27
CA GLY A 195 4.69 -1.84 0.48
C GLY A 195 3.37 -2.23 -0.18
N MET A 196 2.66 -1.23 -0.68
CA MET A 196 1.58 -1.41 -1.66
C MET A 196 1.83 -0.46 -2.82
N HIS A 197 2.74 -0.79 -3.73
CA HIS A 197 2.98 0.09 -4.88
C HIS A 197 1.73 0.13 -5.75
N VAL A 198 1.20 1.32 -6.04
CA VAL A 198 -0.06 1.46 -6.76
C VAL A 198 0.17 2.05 -8.14
N HIS A 199 0.04 1.20 -9.15
CA HIS A 199 0.06 1.60 -10.55
C HIS A 199 -1.25 2.28 -10.92
N GLN A 200 -1.18 3.42 -11.62
CA GLN A 200 -2.35 4.23 -11.98
C GLN A 200 -2.28 4.70 -13.44
N SER A 201 -3.41 4.65 -14.14
CA SER A 201 -3.58 5.27 -15.46
C SER A 201 -5.02 5.73 -15.70
N LEU A 202 -5.18 6.83 -16.43
CA LEU A 202 -6.48 7.34 -16.86
C LEU A 202 -6.73 7.03 -18.34
N TRP A 203 -7.99 6.73 -18.67
CA TRP A 203 -8.43 6.35 -20.01
C TRP A 203 -9.72 7.09 -20.37
N LYS A 204 -9.89 7.36 -21.67
CA LYS A 204 -11.10 7.98 -22.23
C LYS A 204 -11.39 7.43 -23.61
N GLY A 205 -12.63 7.02 -23.85
CA GLY A 205 -13.06 6.43 -25.12
C GLY A 205 -12.24 5.19 -25.52
N GLY A 206 -11.74 4.43 -24.54
CA GLY A 206 -10.87 3.28 -24.77
C GLY A 206 -9.42 3.60 -25.15
N GLN A 207 -8.99 4.87 -25.07
CA GLN A 207 -7.61 5.30 -25.32
C GLN A 207 -6.89 5.70 -24.02
N PRO A 208 -5.59 5.35 -23.87
CA PRO A 208 -4.80 5.75 -22.71
C PRO A 208 -4.51 7.25 -22.75
N LEU A 209 -4.60 7.93 -21.60
CA LEU A 209 -4.32 9.37 -21.50
C LEU A 209 -2.91 9.68 -21.00
N PHE A 210 -2.19 8.68 -20.48
CA PHE A 210 -0.92 8.91 -19.82
C PHE A 210 0.29 8.83 -20.76
N ALA A 211 0.15 8.23 -21.94
CA ALA A 211 1.21 8.20 -22.94
C ALA A 211 1.35 9.55 -23.65
N GLY A 212 2.59 10.01 -23.86
CA GLY A 212 2.90 11.23 -24.60
C GLY A 212 4.40 11.43 -24.81
N GLU A 213 4.79 12.66 -25.16
CA GLU A 213 6.17 13.01 -25.54
C GLU A 213 7.01 13.63 -24.41
N GLY A 214 6.42 13.81 -23.22
CA GLY A 214 7.11 14.35 -22.06
C GLY A 214 8.08 13.35 -21.40
N TYR A 215 8.64 13.74 -20.26
CA TYR A 215 9.59 12.93 -19.52
C TYR A 215 9.07 11.50 -19.25
N GLY A 216 9.89 10.49 -19.51
CA GLY A 216 9.50 9.07 -19.36
C GLY A 216 8.44 8.59 -20.36
N GLY A 217 8.15 9.35 -21.42
CA GLY A 217 7.07 9.09 -22.36
C GLY A 217 5.68 9.40 -21.79
N MET A 218 5.61 10.37 -20.88
CA MET A 218 4.37 10.81 -20.23
C MET A 218 3.71 11.95 -20.99
N SER A 219 2.38 11.96 -21.04
CA SER A 219 1.62 13.12 -21.51
C SER A 219 1.67 14.25 -20.49
N GLN A 220 1.33 15.46 -20.93
CA GLN A 220 1.17 16.59 -20.01
C GLN A 220 0.08 16.30 -18.94
N THR A 221 -0.98 15.58 -19.32
CA THR A 221 -2.02 15.15 -18.38
C THR A 221 -1.46 14.24 -17.28
N ALA A 222 -0.59 13.29 -17.64
CA ALA A 222 0.07 12.45 -16.66
C ALA A 222 1.02 13.25 -15.75
N LEU A 223 1.79 14.19 -16.29
CA LEU A 223 2.67 15.04 -15.49
C LEU A 223 1.88 15.88 -14.48
N TYR A 224 0.75 16.48 -14.89
CA TYR A 224 -0.13 17.20 -13.96
C TYR A 224 -0.76 16.28 -12.92
N TYR A 225 -1.12 15.04 -13.29
CA TYR A 225 -1.59 14.05 -12.33
C TYR A 225 -0.50 13.74 -11.28
N ILE A 226 0.75 13.55 -11.70
CA ILE A 226 1.90 13.38 -10.79
C ILE A 226 2.06 14.60 -9.89
N GLY A 227 1.93 15.81 -10.44
CA GLY A 227 2.01 17.07 -9.67
C GLY A 227 0.95 17.13 -8.57
N GLY A 228 -0.27 16.70 -8.84
CA GLY A 228 -1.33 16.56 -7.83
C GLY A 228 -1.00 15.52 -6.75
N ILE A 229 -0.50 14.35 -7.13
CA ILE A 229 -0.06 13.31 -6.18
C ILE A 229 1.04 13.85 -5.26
N LEU A 230 2.08 14.49 -5.80
CA LEU A 230 3.20 15.02 -5.02
C LEU A 230 2.77 16.19 -4.14
N ARG A 231 1.94 17.11 -4.65
CA ARG A 231 1.41 18.25 -3.90
C ARG A 231 0.66 17.81 -2.64
N HIS A 232 -0.20 16.80 -2.79
CA HIS A 232 -1.06 16.32 -1.71
C HIS A 232 -0.48 15.14 -0.94
N ALA A 233 0.74 14.67 -1.25
CA ALA A 233 1.32 13.48 -0.65
C ALA A 233 1.33 13.49 0.89
N PRO A 234 1.62 14.62 1.59
CA PRO A 234 1.52 14.67 3.05
C PRO A 234 0.12 14.33 3.58
N ALA A 235 -0.94 14.89 2.98
CA ALA A 235 -2.32 14.59 3.34
C ALA A 235 -2.74 13.17 2.92
N LEU A 236 -2.29 12.71 1.74
CA LEU A 236 -2.55 11.35 1.25
C LEU A 236 -2.02 10.29 2.22
N CYS A 237 -0.86 10.51 2.85
CA CYS A 237 -0.28 9.56 3.81
C CYS A 237 -1.24 9.17 4.94
N ALA A 238 -2.12 10.07 5.38
CA ALA A 238 -3.13 9.75 6.38
C ALA A 238 -4.14 8.68 5.93
N LEU A 239 -4.29 8.45 4.61
CA LEU A 239 -5.24 7.51 4.01
C LEU A 239 -4.55 6.31 3.36
N VAL A 240 -3.36 6.51 2.78
CA VAL A 240 -2.63 5.46 2.03
C VAL A 240 -1.54 4.76 2.85
N ALA A 241 -1.06 5.40 3.92
CA ALA A 241 -0.11 4.88 4.90
C ALA A 241 -0.65 5.10 6.34
N PRO A 242 -1.84 4.57 6.67
CA PRO A 242 -2.68 5.14 7.70
C PRO A 242 -2.47 4.55 9.11
N THR A 243 -1.35 3.89 9.38
CA THR A 243 -1.08 3.30 10.69
C THR A 243 0.22 3.84 11.27
N VAL A 244 0.39 3.76 12.59
CA VAL A 244 1.67 4.17 13.19
C VAL A 244 2.83 3.27 12.71
N ASN A 245 2.56 2.01 12.36
CA ASN A 245 3.58 1.10 11.82
C ASN A 245 4.01 1.45 10.38
N SER A 246 3.17 2.14 9.60
CA SER A 246 3.51 2.69 8.28
C SER A 246 4.77 3.55 8.32
N TYR A 247 4.91 4.38 9.36
CA TYR A 247 6.04 5.31 9.55
C TYR A 247 7.28 4.63 10.14
N LYS A 248 7.24 3.31 10.38
CA LYS A 248 8.42 2.48 10.60
C LYS A 248 8.94 1.88 9.28
N ARG A 249 8.11 1.84 8.23
CA ARG A 249 8.51 1.52 6.86
C ARG A 249 9.04 2.75 6.13
N LEU A 250 8.32 3.89 6.21
CA LEU A 250 8.67 5.15 5.55
C LEU A 250 9.85 5.86 6.25
N VAL A 251 10.99 5.18 6.28
CA VAL A 251 12.28 5.67 6.79
C VAL A 251 13.35 5.42 5.73
N PRO A 252 14.46 6.20 5.70
CA PRO A 252 15.54 5.98 4.75
C PRO A 252 16.14 4.55 4.84
N GLY A 253 16.61 3.99 3.72
CA GLY A 253 17.46 2.77 3.68
C GLY A 253 16.80 1.40 3.37
N PHE A 254 15.50 1.35 3.06
CA PHE A 254 14.76 0.09 2.84
C PHE A 254 13.87 0.08 1.58
N GLU A 255 14.30 0.76 0.50
CA GLU A 255 13.51 0.98 -0.73
C GLU A 255 12.16 1.69 -0.53
N ALA A 256 11.88 2.18 0.69
CA ALA A 256 10.73 3.00 0.99
C ALA A 256 10.99 4.45 0.51
N PRO A 257 10.06 5.06 -0.22
CA PRO A 257 10.21 6.43 -0.66
C PRO A 257 9.95 7.37 0.52
N VAL A 258 10.93 8.21 0.84
CA VAL A 258 10.76 9.27 1.85
C VAL A 258 10.72 10.66 1.21
N ASN A 259 11.23 10.78 -0.02
CA ASN A 259 11.40 12.04 -0.71
C ASN A 259 10.36 12.18 -1.84
N LEU A 260 9.72 13.35 -1.87
CA LEU A 260 8.65 13.71 -2.80
C LEU A 260 9.25 14.12 -4.15
N ALA A 261 9.68 13.12 -4.90
CA ALA A 261 10.15 13.27 -6.26
C ALA A 261 9.50 12.22 -7.17
N TYR A 262 9.63 12.45 -8.48
CA TYR A 262 9.31 11.45 -9.50
C TYR A 262 10.52 11.13 -10.38
N SER A 263 10.58 9.90 -10.88
CA SER A 263 11.67 9.43 -11.74
C SER A 263 11.25 8.22 -12.59
N SER A 264 11.85 8.06 -13.76
CA SER A 264 11.62 6.90 -14.64
C SER A 264 12.43 5.65 -14.28
N ARG A 265 13.44 5.78 -13.41
CA ARG A 265 14.34 4.66 -13.06
C ARG A 265 14.53 4.47 -11.57
N ASN A 266 14.36 5.52 -10.79
CA ASN A 266 14.69 5.49 -9.38
C ASN A 266 13.56 4.89 -8.51
N ARG A 267 13.86 3.80 -7.80
CA ARG A 267 12.92 3.13 -6.87
C ARG A 267 12.76 3.85 -5.52
N SER A 268 13.63 4.81 -5.21
CA SER A 268 13.54 5.62 -3.99
C SER A 268 12.64 6.86 -4.14
N ALA A 269 12.17 7.15 -5.35
CA ALA A 269 11.23 8.23 -5.62
C ALA A 269 9.80 7.87 -5.15
N ALA A 270 9.05 8.85 -4.66
CA ALA A 270 7.65 8.69 -4.27
C ALA A 270 6.75 8.24 -5.43
N VAL A 271 7.02 8.74 -6.63
CA VAL A 271 6.33 8.34 -7.87
C VAL A 271 7.32 7.82 -8.89
N ARG A 272 7.23 6.55 -9.27
CA ARG A 272 8.04 5.97 -10.34
C ARG A 272 7.27 5.94 -11.65
N ILE A 273 7.96 6.10 -12.78
CA ILE A 273 7.43 5.87 -14.12
C ILE A 273 8.02 4.56 -14.66
N PRO A 274 7.28 3.43 -14.66
CA PRO A 274 7.79 2.17 -15.17
C PRO A 274 8.13 2.21 -16.67
N MET A 275 9.34 1.76 -17.03
CA MET A 275 9.85 1.77 -18.41
C MET A 275 9.90 0.38 -19.08
N TYR A 276 9.14 -0.60 -18.56
CA TYR A 276 9.19 -2.00 -19.01
C TYR A 276 8.63 -2.27 -20.41
N SER A 277 7.77 -1.38 -20.94
CA SER A 277 7.15 -1.54 -22.24
C SER A 277 7.11 -0.20 -22.98
N PRO A 278 7.43 -0.18 -24.29
CA PRO A 278 7.31 1.02 -25.11
C PRO A 278 5.86 1.32 -25.52
N THR A 279 4.90 0.42 -25.26
CA THR A 279 3.52 0.60 -25.73
C THR A 279 2.77 1.68 -24.93
N GLU A 280 2.00 2.51 -25.63
CA GLU A 280 1.21 3.58 -25.01
C GLU A 280 0.23 3.03 -23.95
N LYS A 281 -0.38 1.87 -24.22
CA LYS A 281 -1.32 1.20 -23.31
C LYS A 281 -0.68 0.74 -21.99
N ALA A 282 0.64 0.59 -21.94
CA ALA A 282 1.35 0.19 -20.74
C ALA A 282 1.83 1.40 -19.91
N LYS A 283 1.71 2.63 -20.42
CA LYS A 283 2.14 3.85 -19.73
C LYS A 283 1.24 4.15 -18.54
N ARG A 284 1.89 4.27 -17.38
CA ARG A 284 1.28 4.45 -16.06
C ARG A 284 2.29 5.05 -15.10
N ILE A 285 1.80 5.56 -13.98
CA ILE A 285 2.64 5.95 -12.84
C ILE A 285 2.56 4.87 -11.77
N GLU A 286 3.54 4.79 -10.90
CA GLU A 286 3.57 3.91 -9.74
C GLU A 286 3.79 4.76 -8.48
N VAL A 287 2.78 4.84 -7.62
CA VAL A 287 2.87 5.57 -6.34
C VAL A 287 3.34 4.59 -5.27
N ARG A 288 4.51 4.85 -4.67
CA ARG A 288 5.26 3.84 -3.89
C ARG A 288 5.13 3.96 -2.36
N PHE A 289 4.65 5.10 -1.88
CA PHE A 289 4.45 5.34 -0.44
C PHE A 289 3.24 4.66 0.21
N PRO A 290 2.15 4.27 -0.50
CA PRO A 290 1.08 3.47 0.09
C PRO A 290 1.60 2.15 0.65
N ASP A 291 0.87 1.62 1.63
CA ASP A 291 1.14 0.31 2.21
C ASP A 291 -0.16 -0.51 2.40
N PRO A 292 -0.05 -1.83 2.60
CA PRO A 292 -1.21 -2.71 2.66
C PRO A 292 -2.01 -2.58 3.96
N SER A 293 -1.65 -1.71 4.89
CA SER A 293 -2.49 -1.42 6.07
C SER A 293 -3.68 -0.53 5.72
N CYS A 294 -3.68 0.11 4.56
CA CYS A 294 -4.78 0.99 4.15
C CYS A 294 -6.07 0.26 3.76
N ASN A 295 -7.15 1.03 3.79
CA ASN A 295 -8.41 0.68 3.16
C ASN A 295 -8.31 1.02 1.66
N GLY A 296 -8.30 0.01 0.79
CA GLY A 296 -8.10 0.18 -0.66
C GLY A 296 -9.12 1.12 -1.32
N TYR A 297 -10.38 1.11 -0.85
CA TYR A 297 -11.39 2.02 -1.38
C TYR A 297 -11.05 3.48 -1.09
N LEU A 298 -10.64 3.79 0.14
CA LEU A 298 -10.26 5.16 0.53
C LEU A 298 -8.95 5.58 -0.12
N ALA A 299 -7.93 4.69 -0.12
CA ALA A 299 -6.61 4.98 -0.66
C ALA A 299 -6.67 5.28 -2.16
N PHE A 300 -7.36 4.44 -2.94
CA PHE A 300 -7.45 4.63 -4.39
C PHE A 300 -8.28 5.86 -4.74
N SER A 301 -9.37 6.11 -4.01
CA SER A 301 -10.17 7.33 -4.18
C SER A 301 -9.36 8.58 -3.89
N ALA A 302 -8.63 8.61 -2.78
CA ALA A 302 -7.81 9.76 -2.40
C ALA A 302 -6.73 10.06 -3.44
N MET A 303 -6.03 9.02 -3.93
CA MET A 303 -5.04 9.19 -5.00
C MET A 303 -5.68 9.67 -6.31
N LEU A 304 -6.84 9.15 -6.70
CA LEU A 304 -7.58 9.64 -7.87
C LEU A 304 -7.93 11.13 -7.71
N MET A 305 -8.48 11.52 -6.56
CA MET A 305 -8.86 12.90 -6.28
C MET A 305 -7.66 13.85 -6.31
N ALA A 306 -6.52 13.45 -5.74
CA ALA A 306 -5.29 14.24 -5.78
C ALA A 306 -4.77 14.40 -7.22
N GLY A 307 -4.75 13.33 -8.00
CA GLY A 307 -4.32 13.39 -9.40
C GLY A 307 -5.26 14.21 -10.29
N LEU A 308 -6.58 14.14 -10.06
CA LEU A 308 -7.55 14.99 -10.76
C LEU A 308 -7.41 16.46 -10.39
N ASP A 309 -7.14 16.78 -9.13
CA ASP A 309 -6.84 18.15 -8.71
C ASP A 309 -5.61 18.69 -9.46
N GLY A 310 -4.55 17.87 -9.53
CA GLY A 310 -3.35 18.16 -10.31
C GLY A 310 -3.66 18.52 -11.76
N ILE A 311 -4.48 17.72 -12.44
CA ILE A 311 -4.91 17.98 -13.83
C ILE A 311 -5.72 19.28 -13.94
N GLN A 312 -6.70 19.48 -13.07
CA GLN A 312 -7.60 20.64 -13.11
C GLN A 312 -6.86 21.95 -12.87
N ASN A 313 -5.92 21.94 -11.94
CA ASN A 313 -5.12 23.10 -11.55
C ASN A 313 -3.79 23.21 -12.29
N LYS A 314 -3.50 22.29 -13.22
CA LYS A 314 -2.25 22.21 -14.00
C LYS A 314 -1.00 22.25 -13.11
N ILE A 315 -1.02 21.48 -12.02
CA ILE A 315 0.05 21.48 -11.02
C ILE A 315 1.30 20.84 -11.63
N ASP A 316 2.37 21.63 -11.75
CA ASP A 316 3.67 21.14 -12.21
C ASP A 316 4.33 20.27 -11.12
N PRO A 317 4.75 19.02 -11.43
CA PRO A 317 5.49 18.18 -10.49
C PRO A 317 6.94 18.64 -10.24
N GLY A 318 7.43 19.65 -10.97
CA GLY A 318 8.81 20.09 -10.94
C GLY A 318 9.73 19.21 -11.79
N ASP A 319 11.04 19.40 -11.63
CA ASP A 319 12.03 18.62 -12.36
C ASP A 319 12.13 17.18 -11.81
N PRO A 320 12.29 16.17 -12.68
CA PRO A 320 12.46 14.78 -12.25
C PRO A 320 13.81 14.58 -11.55
N LEU A 321 13.86 13.66 -10.57
CA LEU A 321 15.08 13.36 -9.81
C LEU A 321 15.67 12.00 -10.19
N ASP A 322 16.53 12.00 -11.21
CA ASP A 322 17.17 10.80 -11.78
C ASP A 322 18.50 10.40 -11.14
N LYS A 323 18.71 10.80 -9.89
CA LYS A 323 19.85 10.36 -9.08
C LYS A 323 19.39 9.32 -8.06
N ASP A 324 20.28 8.43 -7.65
CA ASP A 324 20.03 7.62 -6.46
C ASP A 324 19.96 8.56 -5.25
N ILE A 325 18.77 8.67 -4.66
CA ILE A 325 18.49 9.61 -3.58
C ILE A 325 19.26 9.24 -2.31
N TYR A 326 19.61 7.96 -2.12
CA TYR A 326 20.42 7.52 -1.00
C TYR A 326 21.90 7.91 -1.14
N ALA A 327 22.33 8.29 -2.34
CA ALA A 327 23.69 8.77 -2.63
C ALA A 327 23.79 10.29 -2.67
N LEU A 328 22.67 11.02 -2.50
CA LEU A 328 22.67 12.48 -2.44
C LEU A 328 23.27 12.96 -1.12
N SER A 329 24.02 14.06 -1.18
CA SER A 329 24.54 14.68 0.04
C SER A 329 23.42 15.32 0.87
N PRO A 330 23.59 15.51 2.19
CA PRO A 330 22.61 16.22 3.01
C PRO A 330 22.22 17.59 2.44
N GLU A 331 23.17 18.30 1.83
CA GLU A 331 22.93 19.61 1.20
C GLU A 331 22.02 19.52 -0.04
N GLU A 332 22.16 18.47 -0.86
CA GLU A 332 21.27 18.22 -2.01
C GLU A 332 19.86 17.77 -1.59
N LEU A 333 19.70 17.25 -0.36
CA LEU A 333 18.43 16.76 0.18
C LEU A 333 17.59 17.85 0.87
N VAL A 334 18.19 18.97 1.28
CA VAL A 334 17.48 20.08 1.96
C VAL A 334 16.31 20.61 1.13
N ASP A 335 16.50 20.69 -0.18
CA ASP A 335 15.51 21.26 -1.10
C ASP A 335 14.45 20.25 -1.56
N VAL A 336 14.57 18.97 -1.18
CA VAL A 336 13.61 17.93 -1.59
C VAL A 336 12.57 17.74 -0.48
N PRO A 337 11.29 18.07 -0.72
CA PRO A 337 10.25 17.85 0.27
C PRO A 337 10.15 16.37 0.66
N SER A 338 9.85 16.09 1.91
CA SER A 338 9.74 14.72 2.44
C SER A 338 8.32 14.39 2.91
N LEU A 339 8.02 13.09 2.98
CA LEU A 339 6.78 12.60 3.56
C LEU A 339 6.76 12.85 5.08
N PRO A 340 5.55 12.94 5.69
CA PRO A 340 5.43 13.03 7.13
C PRO A 340 6.17 11.89 7.84
N ALA A 341 6.89 12.21 8.92
CA ALA A 341 7.65 11.22 9.69
C ALA A 341 6.79 10.43 10.70
N SER A 342 5.51 10.75 10.84
CA SER A 342 4.58 10.09 11.75
C SER A 342 3.14 10.17 11.26
N LEU A 343 2.30 9.26 11.77
CA LEU A 343 0.86 9.28 11.50
C LEU A 343 0.22 10.59 11.97
N ASP A 344 0.65 11.11 13.13
CA ASP A 344 0.12 12.36 13.68
C ASP A 344 0.39 13.54 12.73
N ALA A 345 1.62 13.64 12.19
CA ALA A 345 1.97 14.68 11.23
C ALA A 345 1.20 14.54 9.89
N ALA A 346 0.91 13.32 9.45
CA ALA A 346 0.07 13.09 8.27
C ALA A 346 -1.39 13.46 8.52
N LEU A 347 -1.91 13.21 9.73
CA LEU A 347 -3.27 13.62 10.12
C LEU A 347 -3.40 15.14 10.18
N ASP A 348 -2.40 15.84 10.72
CA ASP A 348 -2.34 17.30 10.70
C ASP A 348 -2.28 17.86 9.27
N ALA A 349 -1.56 17.17 8.37
CA ALA A 349 -1.52 17.53 6.96
C ALA A 349 -2.88 17.33 6.28
N LEU A 350 -3.57 16.22 6.55
CA LEU A 350 -4.93 15.96 6.05
C LEU A 350 -5.92 17.01 6.58
N GLU A 351 -5.85 17.38 7.85
CA GLU A 351 -6.69 18.41 8.44
C GLU A 351 -6.51 19.77 7.74
N LYS A 352 -5.28 20.11 7.34
CA LYS A 352 -4.94 21.36 6.64
C LYS A 352 -5.23 21.32 5.14
N ASP A 353 -5.12 20.16 4.51
CA ASP A 353 -5.20 19.98 3.05
C ASP A 353 -6.10 18.79 2.66
N HIS A 354 -7.42 18.95 2.84
CA HIS A 354 -8.43 17.97 2.42
C HIS A 354 -9.43 18.53 1.40
N VAL A 355 -9.31 19.80 0.99
CA VAL A 355 -10.28 20.44 0.09
C VAL A 355 -10.39 19.70 -1.25
N PHE A 356 -9.27 19.17 -1.76
CA PHE A 356 -9.26 18.37 -2.99
C PHE A 356 -10.11 17.09 -2.89
N LEU A 357 -10.22 16.50 -1.69
CA LEU A 357 -11.03 15.30 -1.43
C LEU A 357 -12.53 15.61 -1.39
N LEU A 358 -12.90 16.84 -1.04
CA LEU A 358 -14.31 17.27 -0.91
C LEU A 358 -14.98 17.58 -2.26
N LYS A 359 -14.21 17.66 -3.36
CA LYS A 359 -14.78 17.95 -4.68
C LYS A 359 -15.78 16.86 -5.09
N GLY A 360 -16.94 17.27 -5.60
CA GLY A 360 -18.01 16.36 -6.03
C GLY A 360 -18.61 15.52 -4.91
N ASP A 361 -18.48 15.96 -3.66
CA ASP A 361 -18.91 15.24 -2.45
C ASP A 361 -18.33 13.82 -2.37
N VAL A 362 -17.16 13.57 -2.97
CA VAL A 362 -16.53 12.24 -3.01
C VAL A 362 -16.18 11.80 -1.60
N PHE A 363 -15.34 12.56 -0.91
CA PHE A 363 -15.25 12.52 0.54
C PHE A 363 -16.12 13.62 1.11
N THR A 364 -16.81 13.33 2.20
CA THR A 364 -17.55 14.34 2.96
C THR A 364 -16.71 14.80 4.14
N ARG A 365 -17.00 16.01 4.63
CA ARG A 365 -16.31 16.57 5.79
C ARG A 365 -16.43 15.64 7.01
N ASP A 366 -17.62 15.10 7.27
CA ASP A 366 -17.84 14.16 8.38
C ASP A 366 -16.99 12.89 8.25
N ALA A 367 -16.76 12.38 7.03
CA ALA A 367 -15.92 11.21 6.82
C ALA A 367 -14.45 11.49 7.14
N ILE A 368 -13.93 12.66 6.74
CA ILE A 368 -12.56 13.09 7.02
C ILE A 368 -12.36 13.36 8.52
N GLU A 369 -13.26 14.11 9.14
CA GLU A 369 -13.19 14.43 10.58
C GLU A 369 -13.27 13.14 11.42
N THR A 370 -14.23 12.25 11.11
CA THR A 370 -14.35 10.94 11.78
C THR A 370 -13.06 10.12 11.62
N TRP A 371 -12.44 10.14 10.44
CA TRP A 371 -11.20 9.41 10.20
C TRP A 371 -10.05 9.95 11.06
N ILE A 372 -9.89 11.28 11.10
CA ILE A 372 -8.83 11.93 11.89
C ILE A 372 -8.99 11.63 13.37
N GLU A 373 -10.21 11.82 13.90
CA GLU A 373 -10.55 11.53 15.30
C GLU A 373 -10.26 10.06 15.63
N TYR A 374 -10.78 9.13 14.83
CA TYR A 374 -10.57 7.70 15.04
C TYR A 374 -9.07 7.34 15.10
N LYS A 375 -8.27 7.85 14.16
CA LYS A 375 -6.83 7.55 14.10
C LYS A 375 -6.06 8.13 15.29
N ARG A 376 -6.38 9.36 15.71
CA ARG A 376 -5.78 9.97 16.89
C ARG A 376 -6.12 9.17 18.15
N GLU A 377 -7.40 8.84 18.36
CA GLU A 377 -7.87 8.18 19.57
C GLU A 377 -7.52 6.69 19.66
N ARG A 378 -7.55 5.97 18.54
CA ARG A 378 -7.43 4.50 18.54
C ARG A 378 -6.05 3.98 18.16
N GLU A 379 -5.19 4.83 17.60
CA GLU A 379 -3.84 4.42 17.18
C GLU A 379 -2.74 5.32 17.75
N VAL A 380 -2.79 6.64 17.50
CA VAL A 380 -1.72 7.55 17.90
C VAL A 380 -1.61 7.68 19.43
N ASN A 381 -2.70 8.07 20.09
CA ASN A 381 -2.71 8.29 21.54
C ASN A 381 -2.43 7.00 22.33
N PRO A 382 -3.05 5.85 22.01
CA PRO A 382 -2.73 4.60 22.69
C PRO A 382 -1.25 4.23 22.58
N LEU A 383 -0.61 4.40 21.42
CA LEU A 383 0.81 4.08 21.30
C LEU A 383 1.69 5.07 22.06
N ARG A 384 1.38 6.38 21.98
CA ARG A 384 2.13 7.46 22.67
C ARG A 384 2.22 7.25 24.19
N LEU A 385 1.18 6.68 24.80
CA LEU A 385 1.10 6.47 26.25
C LEU A 385 1.81 5.20 26.74
N ARG A 386 2.34 4.36 25.84
CA ARG A 386 2.97 3.08 26.19
C ARG A 386 4.49 3.18 26.06
N PRO A 387 5.26 2.99 27.15
CA PRO A 387 6.72 2.94 27.07
C PRO A 387 7.20 1.91 26.05
N HIS A 388 8.10 2.30 25.17
CA HIS A 388 8.70 1.42 24.18
C HIS A 388 9.85 0.59 24.80
N PRO A 389 10.04 -0.70 24.46
CA PRO A 389 11.12 -1.52 25.05
C PRO A 389 12.52 -0.89 24.94
N TYR A 390 12.80 -0.17 23.84
CA TYR A 390 14.07 0.52 23.63
C TYR A 390 14.29 1.71 24.57
N GLU A 391 13.24 2.30 25.15
CA GLU A 391 13.38 3.37 26.15
C GLU A 391 14.07 2.87 27.42
N PHE A 392 13.88 1.60 27.81
CA PHE A 392 14.60 1.01 28.95
C PHE A 392 16.10 0.86 28.67
N THR A 393 16.49 0.56 27.42
CA THR A 393 17.91 0.56 27.02
C THR A 393 18.53 1.96 27.11
N LEU A 394 17.75 3.00 26.85
CA LEU A 394 18.25 4.38 26.81
C LEU A 394 18.22 5.08 28.18
N TYR A 395 17.22 4.76 29.01
CA TYR A 395 16.82 5.62 30.12
C TYR A 395 16.66 4.91 31.48
N PHE A 396 16.87 3.59 31.56
CA PHE A 396 16.68 2.87 32.82
C PHE A 396 17.72 3.24 33.89
N ASP A 397 18.94 3.60 33.47
CA ASP A 397 20.10 3.86 34.31
C ASP A 397 20.51 5.35 34.39
N ILE A 398 19.60 6.27 34.01
CA ILE A 398 19.84 7.73 34.13
C ILE A 398 20.18 8.13 35.57
#